data_AF-A0A519KSE6-F1
#
_entry.id   AF-A0A519KSE6-F1
#
_cell.length_a   1.000
_cell.length_b   1.000
_cell.length_c   1.000
_cell.angle_alpha   90.00
_cell.angle_beta   90.00
_cell.angle_gamma   90.00
#
_symmetry.space_group_name_H-M   'P 1'
#
loop_
_entity.id
_entity.type
_entity.pdbx_description
1 polymer ?
#
loop_
_entity_poly.entity_id
_entity_poly.type
_entity_poly.pdbx_seq_one_letter_code
_entity_poly.pdbx_strand_id
1 'polypeptide(L)'
;MITTLERINTRIAIIHNIPKFFFKNLENAMVFGDHLFPAWEKTIFIKTDLRKKFEAVFVNYKSISSKKSRYKIVDAFTNLNQIEILCNNTTNLAIYELNDLPTTVRKELDALFEYLYKSAINYHLFEKYVNDNVSDSITRFIQMNELEVCPFCGLEGFLNIEGQARLALDHWLCRDLFPMSAVNFNNLIPIGPSCNARPAKGSKNILLDDNLSKNRVVAYYPFVRHSGIQTKFKFITEPTITTYNNIPESDWELSIDPLSLQENDIYKSWLSTMNIEQRYLGYIKTNILS
;
A
#
# COMPACT_ATOMS: atom_id res chain seq x y z
N MET A 1 9.22 -4.77 12.20
CA MET A 1 8.60 -4.34 13.45
C MET A 1 7.12 -4.13 13.20
N ILE A 2 6.32 -4.31 14.25
CA ILE A 2 4.94 -3.85 14.29
C ILE A 2 5.00 -2.52 15.03
N THR A 3 4.86 -1.42 14.28
CA THR A 3 4.97 -0.06 14.83
C THR A 3 3.75 0.75 14.43
N THR A 4 3.48 1.79 15.22
CA THR A 4 2.41 2.74 14.92
C THR A 4 3.03 3.90 14.17
N LEU A 5 2.74 4.01 12.88
CA LEU A 5 3.16 5.14 12.07
C LEU A 5 2.09 6.23 12.08
N GLU A 6 2.53 7.47 12.19
CA GLU A 6 1.70 8.64 12.00
C GLU A 6 1.51 8.93 10.51
N ARG A 7 0.26 9.23 10.13
CA ARG A 7 -0.08 9.62 8.76
C ARG A 7 0.40 11.04 8.50
N ILE A 8 1.12 11.24 7.39
CA ILE A 8 1.42 12.60 6.97
C ILE A 8 0.18 13.24 6.32
N ASN A 9 -0.13 14.47 6.74
CA ASN A 9 -1.09 15.31 6.05
C ASN A 9 -0.41 16.07 4.89
N THR A 10 -0.35 15.44 3.71
CA THR A 10 0.17 16.06 2.49
C THR A 10 -0.94 16.66 1.63
N ARG A 11 -0.68 17.82 1.05
CA ARG A 11 -1.66 18.48 0.16
C ARG A 11 -1.82 17.76 -1.17
N ILE A 12 -0.86 16.91 -1.56
CA ILE A 12 -0.91 16.07 -2.77
C ILE A 12 -2.07 15.08 -2.69
N ALA A 13 -2.48 14.67 -1.49
CA ALA A 13 -3.60 13.76 -1.28
C ALA A 13 -4.93 14.26 -1.88
N ILE A 14 -5.04 15.57 -2.15
CA ILE A 14 -6.20 16.14 -2.85
C ILE A 14 -6.40 15.57 -4.26
N ILE A 15 -5.37 14.96 -4.88
CA ILE A 15 -5.49 14.28 -6.17
C ILE A 15 -6.59 13.22 -6.16
N HIS A 16 -6.80 12.56 -5.02
CA HIS A 16 -7.83 11.53 -4.84
C HIS A 16 -9.25 12.09 -4.98
N ASN A 17 -9.44 13.41 -4.81
CA ASN A 17 -10.75 14.05 -5.02
C ASN A 17 -11.21 13.98 -6.47
N ILE A 18 -10.30 13.87 -7.45
CA ILE A 18 -10.67 13.76 -8.86
C ILE A 18 -11.46 12.46 -9.12
N PRO A 19 -10.90 11.25 -8.90
CA PRO A 19 -11.67 10.02 -9.09
C PRO A 19 -12.85 9.93 -8.11
N LYS A 20 -12.73 10.43 -6.87
CA LYS A 20 -13.85 10.44 -5.92
C LYS A 20 -15.05 11.21 -6.45
N PHE A 21 -14.83 12.38 -7.04
CA PHE A 21 -15.91 13.18 -7.64
C PHE A 21 -16.46 12.50 -8.90
N PHE A 22 -15.59 11.94 -9.74
CA PHE A 22 -15.98 11.22 -10.94
C PHE A 22 -16.90 10.04 -10.62
N PHE A 23 -16.47 9.09 -9.78
CA PHE A 23 -17.24 7.88 -9.46
C PHE A 23 -18.53 8.19 -8.69
N LYS A 24 -18.57 9.26 -7.89
CA LYS A 24 -19.80 9.73 -7.22
C LYS A 24 -20.89 10.14 -8.21
N ASN A 25 -20.51 10.72 -9.35
CA ASN A 25 -21.45 11.26 -10.33
C ASN A 25 -21.63 10.36 -11.58
N LEU A 26 -20.77 9.36 -11.73
CA LEU A 26 -20.63 8.54 -12.94
C LEU A 26 -21.94 7.90 -13.40
N GLU A 27 -22.71 7.27 -12.50
CA GLU A 27 -23.96 6.59 -12.90
C GLU A 27 -25.02 7.58 -13.39
N ASN A 28 -25.15 8.75 -12.75
CA ASN A 28 -26.21 9.71 -13.04
C ASN A 28 -25.89 10.61 -14.25
N ALA A 29 -24.62 10.79 -14.59
CA ALA A 29 -24.22 11.64 -15.70
C ALA A 29 -24.66 11.05 -17.05
N MET A 30 -25.31 11.86 -17.89
CA MET A 30 -25.72 11.46 -19.25
C MET A 30 -24.61 11.66 -20.28
N VAL A 31 -23.72 12.63 -20.05
CA VAL A 31 -22.62 12.99 -20.96
C VAL A 31 -21.34 13.15 -20.15
N PHE A 32 -20.19 12.99 -20.80
CA PHE A 32 -18.91 13.31 -20.19
C PHE A 32 -18.68 14.83 -20.20
N GLY A 33 -18.22 15.42 -19.09
CA GLY A 33 -17.99 16.86 -19.04
C GLY A 33 -17.51 17.39 -17.68
N ASP A 34 -17.43 18.72 -17.57
CA ASP A 34 -16.88 19.43 -16.39
C ASP A 34 -17.58 19.06 -15.07
N HIS A 35 -18.87 18.72 -15.13
CA HIS A 35 -19.67 18.32 -13.96
C HIS A 35 -19.27 16.97 -13.34
N LEU A 36 -18.30 16.25 -13.94
CA LEU A 36 -17.72 15.02 -13.39
C LEU A 36 -16.43 15.26 -12.61
N PHE A 37 -15.96 16.51 -12.49
CA PHE A 37 -14.66 16.83 -11.92
C PHE A 37 -14.74 17.98 -10.91
N PRO A 38 -13.80 18.04 -9.92
CA PRO A 38 -13.62 19.24 -9.12
C PRO A 38 -13.26 20.44 -10.00
N ALA A 39 -13.77 21.63 -9.69
CA ALA A 39 -13.57 22.83 -10.50
C ALA A 39 -12.09 23.18 -10.78
N TRP A 40 -11.20 22.87 -9.83
CA TRP A 40 -9.77 23.13 -9.95
C TRP A 40 -9.05 22.19 -10.93
N GLU A 41 -9.59 21.00 -11.20
CA GLU A 41 -8.92 19.96 -12.01
C GLU A 41 -8.60 20.48 -13.41
N LYS A 42 -9.58 21.12 -14.06
CA LYS A 42 -9.46 21.60 -15.43
C LYS A 42 -8.30 22.58 -15.55
N THR A 43 -8.24 23.58 -14.68
CA THR A 43 -7.21 24.62 -14.72
C THR A 43 -5.80 24.04 -14.64
N ILE A 44 -5.63 22.96 -13.89
CA ILE A 44 -4.34 22.29 -13.71
C ILE A 44 -4.05 21.36 -14.88
N PHE A 45 -4.97 20.46 -15.20
CA PHE A 45 -4.71 19.31 -16.08
C PHE A 45 -5.20 19.50 -17.53
N ILE A 46 -5.64 20.70 -17.93
CA ILE A 46 -6.15 20.96 -19.30
C ILE A 46 -5.15 20.57 -20.41
N LYS A 47 -3.84 20.65 -20.13
CA LYS A 47 -2.78 20.32 -21.10
C LYS A 47 -2.32 18.86 -21.03
N THR A 48 -3.04 18.00 -20.31
CA THR A 48 -2.67 16.59 -20.11
C THR A 48 -3.73 15.65 -20.66
N ASP A 49 -3.40 14.36 -20.73
CA ASP A 49 -4.34 13.32 -21.16
C ASP A 49 -5.25 12.80 -20.03
N LEU A 50 -5.25 13.46 -18.86
CA LEU A 50 -6.02 13.00 -17.70
C LEU A 50 -7.51 12.80 -18.04
N ARG A 51 -8.12 13.80 -18.69
CA ARG A 51 -9.54 13.74 -19.05
C ARG A 51 -9.86 12.70 -20.11
N LYS A 52 -8.96 12.46 -21.07
CA LYS A 52 -9.15 11.39 -22.08
C LYS A 52 -9.22 10.01 -21.41
N LYS A 53 -8.44 9.79 -20.35
CA LYS A 53 -8.47 8.53 -19.59
C LYS A 53 -9.76 8.36 -18.81
N PHE A 54 -10.24 9.42 -18.16
CA PHE A 54 -11.55 9.41 -17.52
C PHE A 54 -12.69 9.22 -18.52
N GLU A 55 -12.60 9.83 -19.70
CA GLU A 55 -13.58 9.66 -20.78
C GLU A 55 -13.63 8.21 -21.26
N ALA A 56 -12.48 7.56 -21.42
CA ALA A 56 -12.40 6.15 -21.78
C ALA A 56 -13.10 5.25 -20.75
N VAL A 57 -12.92 5.53 -19.44
CA VAL A 57 -13.68 4.85 -18.38
C VAL A 57 -15.17 5.16 -18.49
N PHE A 58 -15.56 6.42 -18.70
CA PHE A 58 -16.96 6.83 -18.83
C PHE A 58 -17.67 6.11 -19.98
N VAL A 59 -17.08 6.09 -21.18
CA VAL A 59 -17.65 5.46 -22.37
C VAL A 59 -17.82 3.96 -22.17
N ASN A 60 -16.79 3.27 -21.64
CA ASN A 60 -16.85 1.83 -21.38
C ASN A 60 -17.76 1.48 -20.20
N TYR A 61 -17.92 2.37 -19.23
CA TYR A 61 -18.89 2.21 -18.16
C TYR A 61 -20.32 2.33 -18.69
N LYS A 62 -20.60 3.31 -19.55
CA LYS A 62 -21.94 3.55 -20.11
C LYS A 62 -22.36 2.52 -21.15
N SER A 63 -21.42 1.83 -21.80
CA SER A 63 -21.74 0.72 -22.72
C SER A 63 -22.24 -0.54 -22.00
N ILE A 64 -22.03 -0.66 -20.69
CA ILE A 64 -22.51 -1.80 -19.90
C ILE A 64 -24.02 -1.65 -19.67
N SER A 65 -24.84 -2.51 -20.30
CA SER A 65 -26.30 -2.45 -20.17
C SER A 65 -26.79 -2.74 -18.75
N SER A 66 -26.16 -3.69 -18.06
CA SER A 66 -26.53 -4.11 -16.70
C SER A 66 -26.20 -3.02 -15.67
N LYS A 67 -27.23 -2.41 -15.10
CA LYS A 67 -27.11 -1.44 -13.99
C LYS A 67 -26.41 -2.04 -12.78
N LYS A 68 -26.66 -3.33 -12.46
CA LYS A 68 -25.95 -4.06 -11.40
C LYS A 68 -24.44 -4.13 -11.65
N SER A 69 -24.04 -4.44 -12.89
CA SER A 69 -22.62 -4.53 -13.25
C SER A 69 -21.93 -3.16 -13.21
N ARG A 70 -22.65 -2.09 -13.57
CA ARG A 70 -22.18 -0.71 -13.43
C ARG A 70 -22.01 -0.30 -11.97
N TYR A 71 -22.99 -0.60 -11.10
CA TYR A 71 -22.86 -0.32 -9.67
C TYR A 71 -21.71 -1.10 -9.04
N LYS A 72 -21.45 -2.35 -9.46
CA LYS A 72 -20.28 -3.11 -8.98
C LYS A 72 -18.97 -2.32 -9.12
N ILE A 73 -18.79 -1.54 -10.19
CA ILE A 73 -17.59 -0.71 -10.40
C ILE A 73 -17.56 0.47 -9.41
N VAL A 74 -18.71 1.12 -9.17
CA VAL A 74 -18.84 2.24 -8.22
C VAL A 74 -18.64 1.76 -6.78
N ASP A 75 -19.22 0.61 -6.43
CA ASP A 75 -19.05 -0.06 -5.15
C ASP A 75 -17.60 -0.48 -4.95
N ALA A 76 -16.95 -1.02 -5.98
CA ALA A 76 -15.54 -1.34 -5.94
C ALA A 76 -14.67 -0.10 -5.65
N PHE A 77 -14.89 1.02 -6.35
CA PHE A 77 -14.18 2.26 -6.03
C PHE A 77 -14.45 2.71 -4.57
N THR A 78 -15.70 2.67 -4.13
CA THR A 78 -16.10 3.14 -2.80
C THR A 78 -15.53 2.27 -1.68
N ASN A 79 -15.59 0.95 -1.82
CA ASN A 79 -15.12 -0.01 -0.82
C ASN A 79 -13.59 -0.06 -0.78
N LEU A 80 -12.93 -0.14 -1.92
CA LEU A 80 -11.45 -0.22 -2.01
C LEU A 80 -10.74 1.02 -1.48
N ASN A 81 -11.47 2.11 -1.24
CA ASN A 81 -10.91 3.32 -0.66
C ASN A 81 -11.12 3.45 0.86
N GLN A 82 -11.73 2.44 1.50
CA GLN A 82 -11.85 2.31 2.96
C GLN A 82 -10.73 1.41 3.52
N ILE A 83 -9.47 1.80 3.28
CA ILE A 83 -8.26 0.98 3.50
C ILE A 83 -8.19 0.36 4.90
N GLU A 84 -8.36 1.19 5.93
CA GLU A 84 -8.31 0.75 7.33
C GLU A 84 -9.42 -0.25 7.66
N ILE A 85 -10.64 0.00 7.20
CA ILE A 85 -11.79 -0.88 7.43
C ILE A 85 -11.58 -2.22 6.72
N LEU A 86 -11.02 -2.21 5.52
CA LEU A 86 -10.67 -3.43 4.79
C LEU A 86 -9.61 -4.24 5.53
N CYS A 87 -8.56 -3.58 6.07
CA CYS A 87 -7.52 -4.26 6.82
C CYS A 87 -8.03 -4.81 8.16
N ASN A 88 -8.85 -4.04 8.89
CA ASN A 88 -9.40 -4.48 10.18
C ASN A 88 -10.42 -5.62 10.04
N ASN A 89 -10.99 -5.83 8.84
CA ASN A 89 -11.97 -6.87 8.56
C ASN A 89 -13.20 -6.84 9.51
N THR A 90 -13.59 -5.65 9.97
CA THR A 90 -14.70 -5.46 10.92
C THR A 90 -16.06 -5.35 10.25
N THR A 91 -16.10 -5.29 8.92
CA THR A 91 -17.33 -5.11 8.14
C THR A 91 -17.33 -6.03 6.93
N ASN A 92 -18.53 -6.41 6.49
CA ASN A 92 -18.72 -7.24 5.29
C ASN A 92 -18.60 -6.42 3.99
N LEU A 93 -17.61 -5.53 3.90
CA LEU A 93 -17.32 -4.81 2.66
C LEU A 93 -16.88 -5.79 1.58
N ALA A 94 -17.59 -5.75 0.45
CA ALA A 94 -17.21 -6.53 -0.71
C ALA A 94 -15.87 -6.04 -1.27
N ILE A 95 -14.95 -6.98 -1.48
CA ILE A 95 -13.70 -6.76 -2.20
C ILE A 95 -13.95 -7.16 -3.65
N TYR A 96 -13.52 -6.29 -4.56
CA TYR A 96 -13.47 -6.60 -5.98
C TYR A 96 -12.05 -6.32 -6.47
N GLU A 97 -11.31 -7.36 -6.81
CA GLU A 97 -10.09 -7.20 -7.59
C GLU A 97 -10.45 -6.68 -8.99
N LEU A 98 -9.47 -6.12 -9.70
CA LEU A 98 -9.66 -5.66 -11.08
C LEU A 98 -10.30 -6.74 -11.97
N ASN A 99 -9.91 -8.00 -11.75
CA ASN A 99 -10.41 -9.15 -12.50
C ASN A 99 -11.85 -9.55 -12.14
N ASP A 100 -12.42 -9.04 -11.06
CA ASP A 100 -13.83 -9.23 -10.71
C ASP A 100 -14.74 -8.26 -11.46
N LEU A 101 -14.20 -7.18 -12.02
CA LEU A 101 -14.97 -6.13 -12.68
C LEU A 101 -15.31 -6.52 -14.13
N PRO A 102 -16.29 -5.88 -14.78
CA PRO A 102 -16.58 -6.09 -16.20
C PRO A 102 -15.33 -5.92 -17.07
N THR A 103 -15.05 -6.88 -17.94
CA THR A 103 -13.85 -6.89 -18.80
C THR A 103 -13.71 -5.63 -19.65
N THR A 104 -14.84 -5.04 -20.06
CA THR A 104 -14.91 -3.83 -20.89
C THR A 104 -14.25 -2.61 -20.27
N VAL A 105 -14.13 -2.53 -18.93
CA VAL A 105 -13.60 -1.34 -18.24
C VAL A 105 -12.23 -1.56 -17.60
N ARG A 106 -11.77 -2.81 -17.45
CA ARG A 106 -10.57 -3.14 -16.65
C ARG A 106 -9.33 -2.39 -17.12
N LYS A 107 -9.06 -2.44 -18.43
CA LYS A 107 -7.90 -1.77 -19.05
C LYS A 107 -7.92 -0.26 -18.79
N GLU A 108 -9.08 0.36 -18.92
CA GLU A 108 -9.21 1.81 -18.75
C GLU A 108 -9.09 2.22 -17.28
N LEU A 109 -9.58 1.40 -16.34
CA LEU A 109 -9.35 1.62 -14.91
C LEU A 109 -7.87 1.52 -14.57
N ASP A 110 -7.18 0.48 -15.02
CA ASP A 110 -5.75 0.29 -14.76
C ASP A 110 -4.94 1.47 -15.33
N ALA A 111 -5.16 1.80 -16.60
CA ALA A 111 -4.49 2.90 -17.29
C ALA A 111 -4.79 4.28 -16.68
N LEU A 112 -6.00 4.50 -16.15
CA LEU A 112 -6.38 5.74 -15.46
C LEU A 112 -5.64 5.87 -14.13
N PHE A 113 -5.69 4.85 -13.28
CA PHE A 113 -5.11 4.92 -11.94
C PHE A 113 -3.59 4.83 -11.97
N GLU A 114 -3.00 4.12 -12.93
CA GLU A 114 -1.57 4.19 -13.21
C GLU A 114 -1.16 5.60 -13.60
N TYR A 115 -1.91 6.28 -14.48
CA TYR A 115 -1.61 7.65 -14.86
C TYR A 115 -1.75 8.63 -13.69
N LEU A 116 -2.80 8.48 -12.89
CA LEU A 116 -2.98 9.28 -11.68
C LEU A 116 -1.76 9.15 -10.77
N TYR A 117 -1.30 7.94 -10.49
CA TYR A 117 -0.17 7.67 -9.61
C TYR A 117 1.20 8.02 -10.21
N LYS A 118 1.49 7.66 -11.46
CA LYS A 118 2.82 7.87 -12.05
C LYS A 118 3.01 9.28 -12.57
N SER A 119 1.97 9.88 -13.13
CA SER A 119 2.06 11.15 -13.88
C SER A 119 1.36 12.29 -13.16
N ALA A 120 0.09 12.15 -12.76
CA ALA A 120 -0.69 13.28 -12.27
C ALA A 120 -0.18 13.82 -10.92
N ILE A 121 0.24 12.95 -9.99
CA ILE A 121 0.78 13.40 -8.69
C ILE A 121 2.12 14.14 -8.80
N ASN A 122 2.89 13.90 -9.86
CA ASN A 122 4.19 14.53 -10.12
C ASN A 122 4.11 15.62 -11.19
N TYR A 123 2.89 16.09 -11.53
CA TYR A 123 2.72 17.10 -12.55
C TYR A 123 3.04 18.49 -11.98
N HIS A 124 4.01 19.19 -12.57
CA HIS A 124 4.52 20.46 -12.04
C HIS A 124 3.45 21.53 -11.73
N LEU A 125 2.38 21.66 -12.54
CA LEU A 125 1.29 22.61 -12.22
C LEU A 125 0.44 22.15 -11.04
N PHE A 126 0.31 20.84 -10.86
CA PHE A 126 -0.37 20.27 -9.69
C PHE A 126 0.46 20.50 -8.44
N GLU A 127 1.76 20.19 -8.47
CA GLU A 127 2.70 20.45 -7.36
C GLU A 127 2.70 21.93 -6.97
N LYS A 128 2.75 22.84 -7.96
CA LYS A 128 2.64 24.29 -7.74
C LYS A 128 1.30 24.68 -7.12
N TYR A 129 0.19 24.09 -7.56
CA TYR A 129 -1.14 24.38 -7.02
C TYR A 129 -1.28 23.93 -5.56
N VAL A 130 -0.76 22.74 -5.22
CA VAL A 130 -0.82 22.22 -3.84
C VAL A 130 0.29 22.79 -2.95
N ASN A 131 1.32 23.40 -3.54
CA ASN A 131 2.54 23.85 -2.88
C ASN A 131 3.19 22.71 -2.06
N ASP A 132 3.33 21.55 -2.70
CA ASP A 132 3.81 20.31 -2.12
C ASP A 132 4.24 19.34 -3.24
N ASN A 133 5.11 18.38 -2.94
CA ASN A 133 5.53 17.32 -3.87
C ASN A 133 5.85 16.01 -3.13
N VAL A 134 5.90 14.91 -3.90
CA VAL A 134 6.01 13.56 -3.31
C VAL A 134 7.30 13.40 -2.49
N SER A 135 8.39 14.04 -2.92
CA SER A 135 9.68 13.99 -2.24
C SER A 135 9.59 14.63 -0.85
N ASP A 136 9.07 15.86 -0.78
CA ASP A 136 8.94 16.60 0.48
C ASP A 136 7.93 15.94 1.43
N SER A 137 6.89 15.30 0.88
CA SER A 137 5.97 14.48 1.65
C SER A 137 6.66 13.26 2.28
N ILE A 138 7.56 12.57 1.55
CA ILE A 138 8.30 11.42 2.09
C ILE A 138 9.30 11.88 3.15
N THR A 139 10.05 12.96 2.89
CA THR A 139 11.01 13.51 3.86
C THR A 139 10.33 13.88 5.18
N ARG A 140 9.20 14.59 5.12
CA ARG A 140 8.42 14.92 6.33
C ARG A 140 7.86 13.68 7.03
N PHE A 141 7.45 12.65 6.28
CA PHE A 141 6.98 11.39 6.87
C PHE A 141 8.07 10.70 7.68
N ILE A 142 9.29 10.63 7.12
CA ILE A 142 10.46 10.03 7.77
C ILE A 142 10.80 10.79 9.05
N GLN A 143 10.84 12.13 8.98
CA GLN A 143 11.15 13.00 10.12
C GLN A 143 10.10 12.87 11.24
N MET A 144 8.82 12.93 10.89
CA MET A 144 7.72 12.84 11.85
C MET A 144 7.65 11.50 12.57
N ASN A 145 8.05 10.42 11.90
CA ASN A 145 8.06 9.07 12.46
C ASN A 145 9.44 8.64 12.98
N GLU A 146 10.43 9.54 12.98
CA GLU A 146 11.80 9.28 13.46
C GLU A 146 12.43 8.01 12.83
N LEU A 147 12.25 7.83 11.52
CA LEU A 147 12.62 6.59 10.83
C LEU A 147 14.08 6.59 10.35
N GLU A 148 14.91 5.77 10.99
CA GLU A 148 16.29 5.50 10.53
C GLU A 148 16.39 4.18 9.74
N VAL A 149 15.48 3.25 10.02
CA VAL A 149 15.39 1.93 9.39
C VAL A 149 13.98 1.67 8.91
N CYS A 150 13.81 0.65 8.06
CA CYS A 150 12.50 0.26 7.59
C CYS A 150 11.58 -0.12 8.75
N PRO A 151 10.43 0.56 8.93
CA PRO A 151 9.55 0.35 10.08
C PRO A 151 8.93 -1.06 10.06
N PHE A 152 8.94 -1.73 8.91
CA PHE A 152 8.31 -3.04 8.72
C PHE A 152 9.22 -4.21 9.03
N CYS A 153 10.51 -4.14 8.70
CA CYS A 153 11.45 -5.23 8.98
C CYS A 153 12.51 -4.87 10.01
N GLY A 154 12.90 -3.60 10.16
CA GLY A 154 14.02 -3.19 11.00
C GLY A 154 15.41 -3.62 10.50
N LEU A 155 15.51 -4.28 9.34
CA LEU A 155 16.77 -4.87 8.83
C LEU A 155 17.47 -4.03 7.75
N GLU A 156 16.81 -3.02 7.19
CA GLU A 156 17.40 -2.15 6.15
C GLU A 156 17.29 -0.69 6.54
N GLY A 157 18.38 0.06 6.38
CA GLY A 157 18.41 1.50 6.64
C GLY A 157 17.58 2.30 5.63
N PHE A 158 17.02 3.42 6.08
CA PHE A 158 16.34 4.38 5.23
C PHE A 158 17.32 5.41 4.68
N LEU A 159 17.78 5.18 3.45
CA LEU A 159 18.56 6.16 2.70
C LEU A 159 17.59 7.11 1.98
N ASN A 160 17.31 8.26 2.60
CA ASN A 160 16.58 9.36 1.98
C ASN A 160 17.51 10.55 1.77
N ILE A 161 18.27 10.50 0.67
CA ILE A 161 19.27 11.51 0.32
C ILE A 161 18.67 12.37 -0.79
N GLU A 162 18.52 13.68 -0.51
CA GLU A 162 17.96 14.65 -1.45
C GLU A 162 18.66 14.56 -2.81
N GLY A 163 17.88 14.45 -3.89
CA GLY A 163 18.38 14.36 -5.26
C GLY A 163 19.05 13.03 -5.65
N GLN A 164 19.20 12.07 -4.74
CA GLN A 164 19.87 10.78 -5.03
C GLN A 164 18.97 9.57 -4.78
N ALA A 165 18.29 9.53 -3.64
CA ALA A 165 17.50 8.38 -3.22
C ALA A 165 16.28 8.84 -2.42
N ARG A 166 15.11 8.29 -2.79
CA ARG A 166 13.88 8.43 -2.03
C ARG A 166 13.27 7.07 -1.79
N LEU A 167 12.56 6.92 -0.67
CA LEU A 167 11.79 5.70 -0.42
C LEU A 167 10.69 5.52 -1.46
N ALA A 168 10.35 4.26 -1.71
CA ALA A 168 9.17 3.94 -2.51
C ALA A 168 7.91 4.20 -1.69
N LEU A 169 6.87 4.73 -2.34
CA LEU A 169 5.50 4.66 -1.82
C LEU A 169 4.91 3.32 -2.25
N ASP A 170 4.82 2.40 -1.31
CA ASP A 170 4.15 1.13 -1.53
C ASP A 170 2.64 1.29 -1.49
N HIS A 171 1.97 0.46 -2.28
CA HIS A 171 0.52 0.34 -2.29
C HIS A 171 0.11 -0.78 -1.34
N TRP A 172 -0.37 -0.42 -0.15
CA TRP A 172 -0.70 -1.39 0.88
C TRP A 172 -1.68 -2.45 0.39
N LEU A 173 -2.74 -2.01 -0.29
CA LEU A 173 -3.52 -2.79 -1.22
C LEU A 173 -2.85 -2.68 -2.60
N CYS A 174 -2.28 -3.79 -3.06
CA CYS A 174 -1.49 -3.84 -4.29
C CYS A 174 -2.25 -3.25 -5.48
N ARG A 175 -1.64 -2.28 -6.19
CA ARG A 175 -2.25 -1.62 -7.36
C ARG A 175 -2.64 -2.61 -8.45
N ASP A 176 -1.85 -3.66 -8.68
CA ASP A 176 -2.12 -4.62 -9.76
C ASP A 176 -3.44 -5.39 -9.52
N LEU A 177 -3.86 -5.51 -8.26
CA LEU A 177 -5.14 -6.10 -7.86
C LEU A 177 -6.22 -5.03 -7.66
N PHE A 178 -5.85 -3.89 -7.09
CA PHE A 178 -6.76 -2.84 -6.60
C PHE A 178 -6.40 -1.45 -7.14
N PRO A 179 -6.38 -1.24 -8.47
CA PRO A 179 -5.87 0.01 -9.05
C PRO A 179 -6.68 1.23 -8.60
N MET A 180 -7.97 1.06 -8.30
CA MET A 180 -8.86 2.13 -7.84
C MET A 180 -8.50 2.75 -6.48
N SER A 181 -7.56 2.14 -5.75
CA SER A 181 -7.00 2.65 -4.50
C SER A 181 -5.62 3.31 -4.66
N ALA A 182 -5.10 3.41 -5.90
CA ALA A 182 -3.69 3.73 -6.16
C ALA A 182 -3.24 5.13 -5.75
N VAL A 183 -4.16 6.08 -5.70
CA VAL A 183 -3.89 7.46 -5.30
C VAL A 183 -4.54 7.86 -3.98
N ASN A 184 -5.02 6.86 -3.22
CA ASN A 184 -5.48 7.07 -1.86
C ASN A 184 -4.26 7.09 -0.93
N PHE A 185 -3.97 8.22 -0.29
CA PHE A 185 -2.80 8.34 0.58
C PHE A 185 -2.91 7.51 1.88
N ASN A 186 -4.08 6.98 2.21
CA ASN A 186 -4.20 5.95 3.23
C ASN A 186 -3.70 4.57 2.76
N ASN A 187 -3.50 4.40 1.44
CA ASN A 187 -2.97 3.20 0.80
C ASN A 187 -1.50 3.34 0.40
N LEU A 188 -0.92 4.54 0.51
CA LEU A 188 0.45 4.83 0.08
C LEU A 188 1.36 4.98 1.29
N ILE A 189 2.31 4.07 1.46
CA ILE A 189 3.15 4.02 2.67
C ILE A 189 4.62 3.95 2.29
N PRO A 190 5.47 4.88 2.78
CA PRO A 190 6.92 4.78 2.61
C PRO A 190 7.47 3.47 3.21
N ILE A 191 8.18 2.71 2.39
CA ILE A 191 8.69 1.37 2.75
C ILE A 191 10.11 1.18 2.22
N GLY A 192 10.88 0.31 2.88
CA GLY A 192 12.21 -0.08 2.42
C GLY A 192 12.15 -0.92 1.14
N PRO A 193 13.15 -0.80 0.25
CA PRO A 193 13.14 -1.45 -1.07
C PRO A 193 13.02 -2.97 -0.98
N SER A 194 13.68 -3.60 0.00
CA SER A 194 13.66 -5.05 0.18
C SER A 194 12.32 -5.54 0.72
N CYS A 195 11.67 -4.77 1.60
CA CYS A 195 10.29 -5.05 2.03
C CYS A 195 9.27 -4.88 0.91
N ASN A 196 9.44 -3.85 0.07
CA ASN A 196 8.53 -3.55 -1.03
C ASN A 196 8.57 -4.63 -2.13
N ALA A 197 9.76 -5.18 -2.40
CA ALA A 197 9.97 -6.17 -3.44
C ALA A 197 9.42 -7.57 -3.08
N ARG A 198 9.36 -8.46 -4.08
CA ARG A 198 9.16 -9.90 -3.86
C ARG A 198 10.46 -10.51 -3.30
N PRO A 199 10.38 -11.54 -2.43
CA PRO A 199 9.20 -12.27 -1.98
C PRO A 199 8.53 -11.70 -0.70
N ALA A 200 8.94 -10.52 -0.23
CA ALA A 200 8.31 -9.81 0.88
C ALA A 200 6.92 -9.29 0.46
N LYS A 201 6.64 -8.00 0.52
CA LYS A 201 5.28 -7.51 0.23
C LYS A 201 4.88 -7.76 -1.22
N GLY A 202 5.68 -7.24 -2.17
CA GLY A 202 5.45 -7.38 -3.60
C GLY A 202 3.99 -7.14 -4.01
N SER A 203 3.41 -8.11 -4.70
CA SER A 203 2.03 -8.02 -5.22
C SER A 203 1.03 -8.86 -4.44
N LYS A 204 1.29 -9.16 -3.16
CA LYS A 204 0.39 -9.98 -2.33
C LYS A 204 -0.95 -9.29 -2.12
N ASN A 205 -2.04 -10.06 -2.16
CA ASN A 205 -3.32 -9.64 -1.62
C ASN A 205 -3.29 -9.83 -0.09
N ILE A 206 -3.01 -8.76 0.65
CA ILE A 206 -2.87 -8.82 2.11
C ILE A 206 -4.20 -9.03 2.85
N LEU A 207 -5.34 -8.96 2.15
CA LEU A 207 -6.67 -9.09 2.75
C LEU A 207 -7.16 -10.55 2.80
N LEU A 208 -6.35 -11.47 2.25
CA LEU A 208 -6.63 -12.90 2.15
C LEU A 208 -5.49 -13.72 2.78
N ASP A 209 -5.81 -14.89 3.35
CA ASP A 209 -4.86 -15.82 3.97
C ASP A 209 -3.88 -16.43 2.96
N ASP A 210 -4.40 -17.01 1.89
CA ASP A 210 -3.62 -17.52 0.77
C ASP A 210 -4.42 -17.48 -0.54
N ASN A 211 -3.75 -17.79 -1.66
CA ASN A 211 -4.38 -17.76 -2.98
C ASN A 211 -5.38 -18.90 -3.22
N LEU A 212 -5.36 -19.96 -2.39
CA LEU A 212 -6.18 -21.16 -2.55
C LEU A 212 -7.53 -21.03 -1.83
N SER A 213 -7.48 -20.74 -0.54
CA SER A 213 -8.62 -20.66 0.36
C SER A 213 -9.31 -19.30 0.30
N LYS A 214 -8.54 -18.21 0.06
CA LYS A 214 -9.05 -16.84 -0.15
C LYS A 214 -10.01 -16.39 0.96
N ASN A 215 -9.77 -16.80 2.20
CA ASN A 215 -10.57 -16.34 3.32
C ASN A 215 -10.16 -14.92 3.71
N ARG A 216 -11.12 -14.11 4.13
CA ARG A 216 -10.83 -12.78 4.67
C ARG A 216 -10.05 -12.89 5.97
N VAL A 217 -8.94 -12.17 6.04
CA VAL A 217 -8.11 -12.06 7.24
C VAL A 217 -8.06 -10.63 7.75
N VAL A 218 -7.71 -10.47 9.02
CA VAL A 218 -7.24 -9.20 9.56
C VAL A 218 -5.84 -8.95 9.01
N ALA A 219 -5.65 -7.83 8.32
CA ALA A 219 -4.39 -7.43 7.75
C ALA A 219 -3.69 -6.41 8.65
N TYR A 220 -2.38 -6.55 8.86
CA TYR A 220 -1.59 -5.51 9.51
C TYR A 220 -1.70 -4.20 8.72
N TYR A 221 -1.97 -3.09 9.41
CA TYR A 221 -2.05 -1.76 8.83
C TYR A 221 -1.31 -0.75 9.71
N PRO A 222 -0.25 -0.10 9.22
CA PRO A 222 0.70 0.60 10.08
C PRO A 222 0.20 1.92 10.64
N PHE A 223 -0.94 2.45 10.16
CA PHE A 223 -1.52 3.68 10.68
C PHE A 223 -2.57 3.47 11.77
N VAL A 224 -2.56 2.29 12.38
CA VAL A 224 -3.35 1.93 13.56
C VAL A 224 -2.37 1.59 14.67
N ARG A 225 -2.77 1.89 15.92
CA ARG A 225 -1.95 1.57 17.07
C ARG A 225 -1.93 0.05 17.30
N HIS A 226 -0.73 -0.50 17.42
CA HIS A 226 -0.50 -1.92 17.72
C HIS A 226 0.37 -2.07 18.95
N SER A 227 0.23 -3.20 19.65
CA SER A 227 0.96 -3.51 20.86
C SER A 227 2.45 -3.77 20.60
N GLY A 228 2.82 -4.14 19.37
CA GLY A 228 4.20 -4.39 18.96
C GLY A 228 4.64 -5.84 19.14
N ILE A 229 5.95 -6.06 19.14
CA ILE A 229 6.57 -7.38 19.25
C ILE A 229 7.66 -7.40 20.32
N GLN A 230 7.95 -8.59 20.83
CA GLN A 230 9.16 -8.90 21.58
C GLN A 230 10.03 -9.83 20.75
N THR A 231 11.34 -9.60 20.77
CA THR A 231 12.33 -10.49 20.14
C THR A 231 13.28 -11.01 21.21
N LYS A 232 13.57 -12.31 21.20
CA LYS A 232 14.58 -12.93 22.07
C LYS A 232 15.52 -13.78 21.23
N PHE A 233 16.81 -13.54 21.40
CA PHE A 233 17.85 -14.39 20.85
C PHE A 233 18.62 -15.02 22.01
N LYS A 234 18.89 -16.32 21.94
CA LYS A 234 19.77 -17.00 22.91
C LYS A 234 20.58 -18.10 22.22
N PHE A 235 21.76 -18.35 22.76
CA PHE A 235 22.46 -19.60 22.51
C PHE A 235 21.85 -20.71 23.37
N ILE A 236 21.53 -21.84 22.74
CA ILE A 236 21.17 -23.10 23.40
C ILE A 236 22.45 -23.77 23.90
N THR A 237 23.50 -23.74 23.06
CA THR A 237 24.86 -24.17 23.40
C THR A 237 25.79 -22.98 23.20
N GLU A 238 26.50 -22.56 24.25
CA GLU A 238 27.42 -21.42 24.17
C GLU A 238 28.54 -21.68 23.15
N PRO A 239 28.80 -20.76 22.22
CA PRO A 239 29.88 -20.91 21.26
C PRO A 239 31.24 -20.87 21.96
N THR A 240 32.17 -21.67 21.45
CA THR A 240 33.55 -21.75 21.92
C THR A 240 34.49 -21.15 20.89
N ILE A 241 35.76 -20.92 21.28
CA ILE A 241 36.83 -20.48 20.36
C ILE A 241 36.98 -21.41 19.14
N THR A 242 36.53 -22.67 19.20
CA THR A 242 36.59 -23.59 18.06
C THR A 242 35.31 -23.65 17.24
N THR A 243 34.17 -23.19 17.77
CA THR A 243 32.86 -23.29 17.10
C THR A 243 32.30 -21.94 16.63
N TYR A 244 32.91 -20.81 17.01
CA TYR A 244 32.38 -19.47 16.70
C TYR A 244 32.23 -19.16 15.19
N ASN A 245 33.03 -19.77 14.32
CA ASN A 245 32.95 -19.58 12.85
C ASN A 245 31.93 -20.51 12.16
N ASN A 246 31.27 -21.41 12.90
CA ASN A 246 30.30 -22.34 12.32
C ASN A 246 29.34 -22.84 13.40
N ILE A 247 28.49 -21.94 13.91
CA ILE A 247 27.52 -22.25 14.95
C ILE A 247 26.32 -23.00 14.33
N PRO A 248 26.03 -24.26 14.72
CA PRO A 248 24.90 -25.02 14.20
C PRO A 248 23.55 -24.34 14.49
N GLU A 249 22.57 -24.54 13.60
CA GLU A 249 21.20 -24.04 13.81
C GLU A 249 20.51 -24.61 15.06
N SER A 250 20.97 -25.77 15.55
CA SER A 250 20.48 -26.37 16.80
C SER A 250 21.00 -25.69 18.06
N ASP A 251 22.03 -24.84 17.95
CA ASP A 251 22.74 -24.25 19.09
C ASP A 251 22.29 -22.82 19.40
N TRP A 252 21.29 -22.30 18.68
CA TRP A 252 20.69 -21.00 18.95
C TRP A 252 19.21 -21.00 18.62
N GLU A 253 18.48 -20.05 19.17
CA GLU A 253 17.09 -19.79 18.82
C GLU A 253 16.82 -18.29 18.74
N LEU A 254 15.90 -17.93 17.83
CA LEU A 254 15.28 -16.62 17.77
C LEU A 254 13.78 -16.79 17.98
N SER A 255 13.22 -16.15 19.00
CA SER A 255 11.79 -15.96 19.13
C SER A 255 11.41 -14.54 18.73
N ILE A 256 10.33 -14.40 17.99
CA ILE A 256 9.68 -13.13 17.67
C ILE A 256 8.22 -13.34 18.06
N ASP A 257 7.72 -12.66 19.08
CA ASP A 257 6.41 -12.92 19.64
C ASP A 257 5.59 -11.61 19.69
N PRO A 258 4.26 -11.64 19.48
CA PRO A 258 3.44 -10.46 19.68
C PRO A 258 3.42 -10.08 21.17
N LEU A 259 3.44 -8.77 21.47
CA LEU A 259 3.30 -8.30 22.85
C LEU A 259 1.88 -8.50 23.41
N SER A 260 0.89 -8.65 22.53
CA SER A 260 -0.49 -8.95 22.88
C SER A 260 -1.01 -10.16 22.11
N LEU A 261 -1.51 -11.17 22.83
CA LEU A 261 -2.17 -12.33 22.23
C LEU A 261 -3.48 -11.98 21.53
N GLN A 262 -4.12 -10.85 21.87
CA GLN A 262 -5.32 -10.37 21.16
C GLN A 262 -5.00 -9.89 19.74
N GLU A 263 -3.74 -9.56 19.45
CA GLU A 263 -3.28 -9.09 18.14
C GLU A 263 -2.57 -10.20 17.32
N ASN A 264 -2.78 -11.48 17.66
CA ASN A 264 -2.09 -12.59 16.99
C ASN A 264 -2.35 -12.64 15.48
N ASP A 265 -3.55 -12.30 15.01
CA ASP A 265 -3.86 -12.27 13.58
C ASP A 265 -3.13 -11.14 12.85
N ILE A 266 -3.00 -9.97 13.49
CA ILE A 266 -2.21 -8.84 12.99
C ILE A 266 -0.74 -9.23 12.88
N TYR A 267 -0.22 -9.89 13.92
CA TYR A 267 1.15 -10.39 13.96
C TYR A 267 1.42 -11.42 12.85
N LYS A 268 0.54 -12.41 12.67
CA LYS A 268 0.65 -13.39 11.58
C LYS A 268 0.59 -12.73 10.20
N SER A 269 -0.31 -11.76 10.02
CA SER A 269 -0.40 -10.99 8.78
C SER A 269 0.90 -10.22 8.49
N TRP A 270 1.49 -9.59 9.50
CA TRP A 270 2.78 -8.89 9.36
C TRP A 270 3.92 -9.85 9.00
N LEU A 271 4.04 -10.99 9.71
CA LEU A 271 5.04 -12.02 9.42
C LEU A 271 4.97 -12.48 7.97
N SER A 272 3.77 -12.87 7.51
CA SER A 272 3.56 -13.45 6.19
C SER A 272 3.71 -12.40 5.08
N THR A 273 3.19 -11.19 5.29
CA THR A 273 3.26 -10.10 4.31
C THR A 273 4.71 -9.69 4.07
N MET A 274 5.49 -9.50 5.14
CA MET A 274 6.85 -8.96 5.07
C MET A 274 7.95 -10.03 5.01
N ASN A 275 7.56 -11.32 5.05
CA ASN A 275 8.44 -12.48 5.09
C ASN A 275 9.49 -12.40 6.22
N ILE A 276 9.03 -12.06 7.42
CA ILE A 276 9.91 -11.66 8.53
C ILE A 276 10.79 -12.81 9.00
N GLU A 277 10.22 -14.00 9.23
CA GLU A 277 10.95 -15.14 9.80
C GLU A 277 12.17 -15.48 8.95
N GLN A 278 11.97 -15.69 7.65
CA GLN A 278 13.06 -16.00 6.72
C GLN A 278 14.12 -14.89 6.66
N ARG A 279 13.70 -13.62 6.73
CA ARG A 279 14.62 -12.48 6.66
C ARG A 279 15.46 -12.32 7.91
N TYR A 280 14.87 -12.49 9.09
CA TYR A 280 15.62 -12.47 10.34
C TYR A 280 16.54 -13.67 10.46
N LEU A 281 16.09 -14.88 10.10
CA LEU A 281 16.94 -16.07 10.04
C LEU A 281 18.15 -15.85 9.11
N GLY A 282 17.91 -15.33 7.91
CA GLY A 282 18.98 -14.98 6.97
C GLY A 282 19.94 -13.93 7.53
N TYR A 283 19.40 -12.87 8.15
CA TYR A 283 20.22 -11.82 8.75
C TYR A 283 21.14 -12.36 9.85
N ILE A 284 20.62 -13.16 10.79
CA ILE A 284 21.39 -13.75 11.88
C ILE A 284 22.50 -14.65 11.34
N LYS A 285 22.17 -15.55 10.41
CA LYS A 285 23.15 -16.47 9.79
C LYS A 285 24.30 -15.75 9.10
N THR A 286 24.01 -14.62 8.45
CA THR A 286 25.00 -13.90 7.63
C THR A 286 25.75 -12.80 8.37
N ASN A 287 25.21 -12.25 9.46
CA ASN A 287 25.80 -11.07 10.12
C ASN A 287 26.14 -11.29 11.60
N ILE A 288 25.65 -12.36 12.23
CA ILE A 288 25.85 -12.64 13.65
C ILE A 288 26.61 -13.96 13.86
N LEU A 289 26.29 -15.00 13.08
CA LEU A 289 26.81 -16.35 13.27
C LEU A 289 27.86 -16.79 12.23
N SER A 290 28.12 -15.96 11.23
CA SER A 290 29.11 -16.18 10.17
C SER A 290 30.51 -15.75 10.59
#